data_AF-A0A383DQP7-F1
#
_entry.id   AF-A0A383DQP7-F1
#
_cell.length_a   1.000
_cell.length_b   1.000
_cell.length_c   1.000
_cell.angle_alpha   90.00
_cell.angle_beta   90.00
_cell.angle_gamma   90.00
#
_symmetry.space_group_name_H-M   'P 1'
#
loop_
_entity.id
_entity.type
_entity.pdbx_description
1 polymer ?
#
loop_
_entity_poly.entity_id
_entity_poly.type
_entity_poly.pdbx_seq_one_letter_code
_entity_poly.pdbx_strand_id
1 'polypeptide(L)'
;MGNTQLRKYEEHAYVLDSKLRAKSTTVHGRTGIIVIAIGEERLTLLEILGIENSTFDVGERIYIGKEGRTKVQSVLGKIDYIKISDSAKNEIPGVVELIVTKNEKKFVDYIN
;
A
#
# COMPACT_ATOMS: atom_id res chain seq x y z
N MET A 1 11.75 -3.72 -31.47
CA MET A 1 10.58 -3.70 -30.55
C MET A 1 11.15 -3.62 -29.13
N GLY A 2 10.90 -2.52 -28.42
CA GLY A 2 11.55 -2.27 -27.13
C GLY A 2 11.11 -3.28 -26.08
N ASN A 3 12.07 -4.01 -25.49
CA ASN A 3 11.88 -4.79 -24.28
C ASN A 3 11.54 -3.82 -23.14
N THR A 4 10.25 -3.45 -23.03
CA THR A 4 9.76 -2.80 -21.81
C THR A 4 9.79 -3.89 -20.75
N GLN A 5 10.76 -3.84 -19.84
CA GLN A 5 10.75 -4.70 -18.65
C GLN A 5 9.33 -4.65 -18.06
N LEU A 6 8.74 -5.83 -17.84
CA LEU A 6 7.43 -5.95 -17.22
C LEU A 6 7.48 -5.19 -15.89
N ARG A 7 6.84 -4.01 -15.80
CA ARG A 7 6.75 -3.29 -14.53
C ARG A 7 5.98 -4.19 -13.57
N LYS A 8 6.69 -4.84 -12.64
CA LYS A 8 6.06 -5.67 -11.62
C LYS A 8 5.41 -4.73 -10.61
N TYR A 9 4.08 -4.71 -10.63
CA TYR A 9 3.28 -3.98 -9.66
C TYR A 9 3.19 -4.77 -8.35
N GLU A 10 2.90 -4.07 -7.26
CA GLU A 10 2.53 -4.71 -6.01
C GLU A 10 1.16 -5.37 -6.19
N GLU A 11 1.02 -6.64 -5.81
CA GLU A 11 -0.28 -7.33 -5.83
C GLU A 11 -1.01 -7.20 -4.49
N HIS A 12 -0.26 -7.05 -3.39
CA HIS A 12 -0.79 -6.91 -2.04
C HIS A 12 -0.09 -5.77 -1.30
N ALA A 13 -0.80 -5.16 -0.35
CA ALA A 13 -0.27 -4.16 0.54
C ALA A 13 -0.85 -4.32 1.95
N TYR A 14 -0.16 -3.74 2.92
CA TYR A 14 -0.58 -3.70 4.32
C TYR A 14 -0.94 -2.27 4.71
N VAL A 15 -2.08 -2.11 5.37
CA VAL A 15 -2.60 -0.81 5.80
C VAL A 15 -1.74 -0.22 6.93
N LEU A 16 -1.38 1.06 6.80
CA LEU A 16 -0.69 1.86 7.82
C LEU A 16 -1.63 2.88 8.47
N ASP A 17 -2.53 3.49 7.70
CA ASP A 17 -3.51 4.49 8.17
C ASP A 17 -4.67 4.57 7.18
N SER A 18 -5.88 4.94 7.63
CA SER A 18 -7.03 5.17 6.76
C SER A 18 -7.91 6.34 7.22
N LYS A 19 -8.40 7.13 6.25
CA LYS A 19 -9.26 8.31 6.50
C LYS A 19 -10.47 8.29 5.58
N LEU A 20 -11.67 8.26 6.16
CA LEU A 20 -12.94 8.03 5.44
C LEU A 20 -13.34 9.16 4.47
N ARG A 21 -12.99 10.41 4.78
CA ARG A 21 -13.36 11.60 3.98
C ARG A 21 -12.14 12.47 3.70
N ALA A 22 -11.12 11.86 3.11
CA ALA A 22 -9.87 12.53 2.80
C ALA A 22 -9.75 12.83 1.30
N LYS A 23 -8.98 13.88 0.99
CA LYS A 23 -8.52 14.17 -0.37
C LYS A 23 -7.19 13.47 -0.60
N SER A 24 -7.03 12.89 -1.77
CA SER A 24 -5.77 12.31 -2.21
C SER A 24 -4.67 13.36 -2.29
N THR A 25 -3.48 12.98 -1.86
CA THR A 25 -2.25 13.78 -2.00
C THR A 25 -1.51 13.48 -3.30
N THR A 26 -1.74 12.30 -3.88
CA THR A 26 -1.06 11.84 -5.10
C THR A 26 -1.83 12.19 -6.37
N VAL A 27 -3.16 12.24 -6.33
CA VAL A 27 -4.04 12.50 -7.49
C VAL A 27 -5.06 13.58 -7.15
N HIS A 28 -4.92 14.73 -7.81
CA HIS A 28 -5.83 15.86 -7.63
C HIS A 28 -7.29 15.47 -7.94
N GLY A 29 -8.23 15.97 -7.13
CA GLY A 29 -9.67 15.75 -7.31
C GLY A 29 -10.21 14.41 -6.79
N ARG A 30 -9.35 13.46 -6.41
CA ARG A 30 -9.79 12.19 -5.80
C ARG A 30 -10.09 12.39 -4.32
N THR A 31 -11.29 12.03 -3.91
CA THR A 31 -11.77 12.14 -2.52
C THR A 31 -12.50 10.85 -2.16
N GLY A 32 -12.37 10.40 -0.91
CA GLY A 32 -13.06 9.22 -0.40
C GLY A 32 -12.31 8.62 0.79
N ILE A 33 -12.38 7.30 0.90
CA ILE A 33 -11.59 6.54 1.87
C ILE A 33 -10.15 6.47 1.36
N ILE A 34 -9.27 7.31 1.89
CA ILE A 34 -7.85 7.30 1.54
C ILE A 34 -7.10 6.43 2.53
N VAL A 35 -6.40 5.44 2.00
CA VAL A 35 -5.61 4.48 2.76
C VAL A 35 -4.14 4.70 2.41
N ILE A 36 -3.30 4.84 3.43
CA ILE A 36 -1.85 4.76 3.31
C ILE A 36 -1.45 3.33 3.60
N ALA A 37 -0.71 2.71 2.70
CA ALA A 37 -0.32 1.31 2.80
C ALA A 37 1.12 1.09 2.33
N ILE A 38 1.69 -0.05 2.71
CA ILE A 38 3.01 -0.49 2.28
C ILE A 38 2.90 -1.80 1.48
N GLY A 39 3.50 -1.84 0.30
CA GLY A 39 3.48 -2.99 -0.58
C GLY A 39 4.19 -4.20 0.03
N GLU A 40 3.60 -5.38 -0.11
CA GLU A 40 4.17 -6.62 0.44
C GLU A 40 5.46 -7.03 -0.29
N GLU A 41 5.56 -6.76 -1.59
CA GLU A 41 6.69 -7.25 -2.36
C GLU A 41 7.91 -6.34 -2.29
N ARG A 42 7.73 -5.02 -2.41
CA ARG A 42 8.87 -4.09 -2.53
C ARG A 42 8.88 -3.03 -1.43
N LEU A 43 8.04 -3.19 -0.41
CA LEU A 43 7.88 -2.21 0.67
C LEU A 43 7.57 -0.81 0.13
N THR A 44 6.83 -0.74 -0.99
CA THR A 44 6.48 0.52 -1.64
C THR A 44 5.40 1.23 -0.82
N LEU A 45 5.64 2.48 -0.41
CA LEU A 45 4.58 3.31 0.17
C LEU A 45 3.58 3.75 -0.91
N LEU A 46 2.31 3.47 -0.67
CA LEU A 46 1.22 3.68 -1.61
C LEU A 46 0.07 4.46 -0.97
N GLU A 47 -0.54 5.32 -1.77
CA GLU A 47 -1.85 5.90 -1.48
C GLU A 47 -2.91 5.14 -2.28
N ILE A 48 -3.97 4.71 -1.60
CA ILE A 48 -5.01 3.85 -2.14
C ILE A 48 -6.38 4.49 -1.89
N LEU A 49 -7.26 4.39 -2.88
CA LEU A 49 -8.66 4.76 -2.76
C LEU A 49 -9.49 3.51 -2.47
N GLY A 50 -10.12 3.47 -1.31
CA GLY A 50 -11.07 2.43 -0.91
C GLY A 50 -12.43 2.59 -1.58
N ILE A 51 -13.19 1.50 -1.65
CA ILE A 51 -14.59 1.50 -2.05
C ILE A 51 -15.43 2.09 -0.90
N GLU A 52 -16.53 2.76 -1.22
CA GLU A 52 -17.44 3.29 -0.21
C GLU A 52 -17.91 2.20 0.76
N ASN A 53 -18.06 2.57 2.04
CA ASN A 53 -18.47 1.68 3.14
C ASN A 53 -17.48 0.53 3.49
N SER A 54 -16.28 0.52 2.92
CA SER A 54 -15.21 -0.37 3.40
C SER A 54 -14.54 0.19 4.65
N THR A 55 -14.19 -0.67 5.60
CA THR A 55 -13.33 -0.35 6.75
C THR A 55 -11.91 -0.81 6.46
N PHE A 56 -10.88 -0.25 7.09
CA PHE A 56 -9.51 -0.71 6.94
C PHE A 56 -8.82 -0.70 8.29
N ASP A 57 -8.27 -1.83 8.69
CA ASP A 57 -7.58 -1.97 9.98
C ASP A 57 -6.06 -1.90 9.77
N VAL A 58 -5.34 -1.29 10.71
CA VAL A 58 -3.87 -1.24 10.64
C VAL A 58 -3.29 -2.66 10.63
N GLY A 59 -2.34 -2.91 9.74
CA GLY A 59 -1.76 -4.25 9.52
C GLY A 59 -2.66 -5.20 8.71
N GLU A 60 -3.84 -4.76 8.27
CA GLU A 60 -4.68 -5.54 7.35
C GLU A 60 -3.97 -5.71 6.00
N ARG A 61 -3.89 -6.96 5.53
CA ARG A 61 -3.41 -7.30 4.20
C ARG A 61 -4.53 -7.16 3.17
N ILE A 62 -4.39 -6.23 2.23
CA ILE A 62 -5.37 -5.94 1.18
C ILE A 62 -4.84 -6.31 -0.21
N TYR A 63 -5.73 -6.81 -1.06
CA TYR A 63 -5.42 -7.09 -2.46
C TYR A 63 -5.54 -5.82 -3.32
N ILE A 64 -4.47 -5.47 -4.02
CA ILE A 64 -4.34 -4.26 -4.86
C ILE A 64 -3.95 -4.58 -6.31
N GLY A 65 -3.90 -5.87 -6.68
CA GLY A 65 -3.67 -6.35 -8.03
C GLY A 65 -4.69 -5.85 -9.05
N LYS A 66 -4.49 -6.12 -10.33
CA LYS A 66 -5.22 -5.42 -11.40
C LYS A 66 -6.75 -5.63 -11.39
N GLU A 67 -7.21 -6.82 -11.05
CA GLU A 67 -8.62 -7.23 -11.13
C GLU A 67 -9.06 -7.87 -9.82
N GLY A 68 -10.35 -8.12 -9.60
CA GLY A 68 -10.83 -8.89 -8.43
C GLY A 68 -10.67 -8.21 -7.06
N ARG A 69 -10.46 -6.89 -7.01
CA ARG A 69 -10.39 -6.13 -5.76
C ARG A 69 -11.76 -6.06 -5.08
N THR A 70 -11.81 -6.31 -3.78
CA THR A 70 -13.06 -6.29 -3.00
C THR A 70 -13.24 -5.04 -2.15
N LYS A 71 -12.14 -4.46 -1.63
CA LYS A 71 -12.14 -3.24 -0.80
C LYS A 71 -11.50 -2.04 -1.48
N VAL A 72 -10.69 -2.27 -2.52
CA VAL A 72 -9.86 -1.25 -3.16
C VAL A 72 -10.47 -0.82 -4.48
N GLN A 73 -10.76 0.46 -4.63
CA GLN A 73 -11.23 1.05 -5.88
C GLN A 73 -10.05 1.32 -6.83
N SER A 74 -8.98 1.96 -6.35
CA SER A 74 -7.81 2.28 -7.16
C SER A 74 -6.54 2.43 -6.32
N VAL A 75 -5.39 2.05 -6.88
CA VAL A 75 -4.08 2.48 -6.36
C VAL A 75 -3.79 3.84 -6.99
N LEU A 76 -3.74 4.89 -6.18
CA LEU A 76 -3.62 6.27 -6.65
C LEU A 76 -2.19 6.61 -7.03
N GLY A 77 -1.21 6.13 -6.27
CA GLY A 77 0.19 6.31 -6.60
C GLY A 77 1.12 5.99 -5.44
N LYS A 78 2.42 6.19 -5.70
CA LYS A 78 3.45 6.16 -4.65
C LYS A 78 3.38 7.44 -3.83
N ILE A 79 3.64 7.33 -2.54
CA ILE A 79 3.72 8.48 -1.63
C ILE A 79 5.08 8.52 -0.95
N ASP A 80 5.64 9.72 -0.80
CA ASP A 80 6.89 9.91 -0.08
C ASP A 80 6.69 9.77 1.44
N TYR A 81 7.67 9.19 2.12
CA TYR A 81 7.66 9.04 3.59
C TYR A 81 7.43 10.37 4.34
N ILE A 82 7.90 11.49 3.79
CA ILE A 82 7.71 12.81 4.40
C ILE A 82 6.25 13.31 4.32
N LYS A 83 5.44 12.76 3.42
CA LYS A 83 4.04 13.18 3.17
C LYS A 83 3.01 12.38 3.97
N ILE A 84 3.41 11.25 4.59
CA ILE A 84 2.51 10.45 5.41
C ILE A 84 2.40 11.02 6.83
N SER A 85 1.26 10.76 7.48
CA SER A 85 0.98 11.16 8.87
C SER A 85 1.97 10.51 9.84
N ASP A 86 2.19 11.14 10.99
CA ASP A 86 3.03 10.55 12.04
C ASP A 86 2.40 9.26 12.60
N SER A 87 1.07 9.15 12.61
CA SER A 87 0.37 7.89 12.88
C SER A 87 0.81 6.78 11.92
N ALA A 88 0.74 7.02 10.61
CA ALA A 88 1.19 6.04 9.61
C ALA A 88 2.68 5.68 9.78
N LYS A 89 3.54 6.66 10.10
CA LYS A 89 4.98 6.42 10.33
C LYS A 89 5.22 5.50 11.53
N ASN A 90 4.46 5.68 12.60
CA ASN A 90 4.60 4.88 13.81
C ASN A 90 4.23 3.41 13.59
N GLU A 91 3.35 3.11 12.63
CA GLU A 91 2.95 1.74 12.29
C GLU A 91 3.95 1.02 11.37
N ILE A 92 4.81 1.76 10.65
CA ILE A 92 5.75 1.17 9.68
C ILE A 92 6.64 0.08 10.31
N PRO A 93 7.30 0.27 11.46
CA PRO A 93 8.16 -0.75 12.04
C PRO A 93 7.44 -2.09 12.26
N GLY A 94 6.25 -2.06 12.88
CA GLY A 94 5.48 -3.26 13.17
C GLY A 94 4.94 -3.95 11.90
N VAL A 95 4.49 -3.16 10.92
CA VAL A 95 3.99 -3.71 9.65
C VAL A 95 5.13 -4.26 8.78
N VAL A 96 6.29 -3.61 8.75
CA VAL A 96 7.47 -4.12 8.03
C VAL A 96 7.98 -5.41 8.65
N GLU A 97 8.06 -5.49 9.98
CA GLU A 97 8.40 -6.73 10.69
C GLU A 97 7.45 -7.85 10.28
N LEU A 98 6.14 -7.61 10.33
CA LEU A 98 5.11 -8.57 9.89
C LEU A 98 5.33 -9.05 8.44
N ILE A 99 5.63 -8.14 7.51
CA ILE A 99 5.86 -8.47 6.10
C ILE A 99 7.13 -9.30 5.93
N VAL A 100 8.21 -8.91 6.59
CA VAL A 100 9.52 -9.58 6.50
C VAL A 100 9.42 -10.97 7.11
N THR A 101 8.83 -11.12 8.29
CA THR A 101 8.64 -12.44 8.93
C THR A 101 7.78 -13.36 8.06
N LYS A 102 6.71 -12.85 7.42
CA LYS A 102 5.87 -13.66 6.51
C LYS A 102 6.58 -14.07 5.22
N ASN A 103 7.60 -13.33 4.80
CA ASN A 103 8.33 -13.54 3.56
C ASN A 103 9.83 -13.75 3.81
N GLU A 104 10.20 -14.37 4.94
CA GLU A 104 11.57 -14.40 5.44
C GLU A 104 12.57 -14.87 4.37
N LYS A 105 12.28 -16.02 3.75
CA LYS A 105 13.13 -16.60 2.70
C LYS A 105 13.48 -15.59 1.61
N LYS A 106 12.51 -14.80 1.14
CA LYS A 106 12.73 -13.82 0.08
C LYS A 106 13.70 -12.71 0.50
N PHE A 107 13.56 -12.20 1.73
CA PHE A 107 14.44 -11.13 2.21
C PHE A 107 15.83 -11.65 2.55
N VAL A 108 15.93 -12.87 3.10
CA VAL A 108 17.21 -13.56 3.33
C VAL A 108 17.93 -13.83 2.01
N ASP A 109 17.24 -14.37 1.00
CA ASP A 109 17.78 -14.64 -0.34
C ASP A 109 18.17 -13.35 -1.11
N TYR A 110 17.61 -12.20 -0.74
CA TYR A 110 17.98 -10.91 -1.35
C TYR A 110 19.27 -10.33 -0.76
N ILE A 111 19.54 -10.60 0.51
CA ILE A 111 20.67 -10.03 1.25
C ILE A 111 21.95 -10.89 1.09
N ASN A 112 21.81 -12.21 1.07
CA ASN A 112 22.94 -13.17 0.97
C ASN A 112 23.14 -13.67 -0.47
#